data_AF-X1EMZ0-F1
#
_entry.id   AF-X1EMZ0-F1
#
_cell.length_a   1.000
_cell.length_b   1.000
_cell.length_c   1.000
_cell.angle_alpha   90.00
_cell.angle_beta   90.00
_cell.angle_gamma   90.00
#
_symmetry.space_group_name_H-M   'P 1'
#
loop_
_entity.id
_entity.type
_entity.pdbx_description
1 polymer ?
#
loop_
_entity_poly.entity_id
_entity_poly.type
_entity_poly.pdbx_seq_one_letter_code
_entity_poly.pdbx_strand_id
1 'polypeptide(L)'
;HFSNSIITWAFLTKLIFELLNKGQFVPVLESITSNRYIGQWHLLLKSQNDRYRFKAILSNSSWAAFCLPINFLRENGKIKSDGLWHPSYIFSIFLNNVGDSLIRSTLNKSKFQTFKEFYNTEIKKEQDPDFKLGWDYKFLKALINKDPKFNVEEFSETILPTLIKNWTQSAQGFALKHDFAFNIELQYPKKPEDDWILLFYLSLQDGALTISLNDLWKGNKITQKFF
;
A
#
# COMPACT_ATOMS: atom_id res chain seq x y z
N HIS A 1 32.23 11.56 -0.84
CA HIS A 1 30.97 11.87 -0.13
C HIS A 1 29.83 11.95 -1.13
N PHE A 2 28.75 11.20 -0.93
CA PHE A 2 27.53 11.33 -1.75
C PHE A 2 26.62 12.40 -1.15
N SER A 3 25.81 13.06 -1.99
CA SER A 3 24.77 13.99 -1.52
C SER A 3 23.76 13.26 -0.62
N ASN A 4 23.31 13.90 0.46
CA ASN A 4 22.27 13.38 1.35
C ASN A 4 20.98 13.00 0.58
N SER A 5 20.71 13.67 -0.55
CA SER A 5 19.60 13.31 -1.42
C SER A 5 19.78 11.92 -2.06
N ILE A 6 20.97 11.64 -2.61
CA ILE A 6 21.30 10.34 -3.21
C ILE A 6 21.20 9.23 -2.15
N ILE A 7 21.71 9.50 -0.95
CA ILE A 7 21.65 8.56 0.18
C ILE A 7 20.19 8.24 0.55
N THR A 8 19.34 9.25 0.61
CA THR A 8 17.90 9.09 0.91
C THR A 8 17.22 8.19 -0.12
N TRP A 9 17.40 8.47 -1.41
CA TRP A 9 16.82 7.65 -2.49
C TRP A 9 17.38 6.23 -2.53
N ALA A 10 18.67 6.05 -2.23
CA ALA A 10 19.28 4.73 -2.16
C ALA A 10 18.69 3.89 -1.02
N PHE A 11 18.48 4.48 0.16
CA PHE A 11 17.84 3.79 1.28
C PHE A 11 16.37 3.49 1.05
N LEU A 12 15.61 4.41 0.43
CA LEU A 12 14.24 4.14 0.01
C LEU A 12 14.19 2.98 -0.99
N THR A 13 15.07 2.98 -1.99
CA THR A 13 15.16 1.91 -2.98
C THR A 13 15.50 0.57 -2.33
N LYS A 14 16.44 0.55 -1.40
CA LYS A 14 16.76 -0.65 -0.62
C LYS A 14 15.54 -1.14 0.16
N LEU A 15 14.81 -0.24 0.82
CA LEU A 15 13.59 -0.61 1.54
C LEU A 15 12.56 -1.24 0.60
N ILE A 16 12.33 -0.68 -0.59
CA ILE A 16 11.42 -1.22 -1.61
C ILE A 16 11.73 -2.68 -1.92
N PHE A 17 12.99 -2.99 -2.25
CA PHE A 17 13.38 -4.36 -2.58
C PHE A 17 13.11 -5.33 -1.43
N GLU A 18 13.36 -4.89 -0.20
CA GLU A 18 13.10 -5.71 0.97
C GLU A 18 11.59 -5.93 1.22
N LEU A 19 10.75 -4.90 1.06
CA LEU A 19 9.30 -5.04 1.16
C LEU A 19 8.75 -5.99 0.09
N LEU A 20 9.23 -5.85 -1.16
CA LEU A 20 8.87 -6.73 -2.27
C LEU A 20 9.28 -8.18 -2.02
N ASN A 21 10.51 -8.42 -1.55
CA ASN A 21 10.99 -9.76 -1.21
C ASN A 21 10.17 -10.43 -0.10
N LYS A 22 9.60 -9.63 0.82
CA LYS A 22 8.70 -10.11 1.87
C LYS A 22 7.25 -10.28 1.41
N GLY A 23 6.92 -9.97 0.15
CA GLY A 23 5.54 -10.00 -0.34
C GLY A 23 4.65 -8.92 0.31
N GLN A 24 5.22 -7.81 0.80
CA GLN A 24 4.49 -6.76 1.50
C GLN A 24 3.94 -5.73 0.52
N PHE A 25 2.95 -6.14 -0.27
CA PHE A 25 2.26 -5.28 -1.20
C PHE A 25 0.81 -5.73 -1.40
N VAL A 26 -0.06 -4.80 -1.79
CA VAL A 26 -1.49 -5.04 -2.01
C VAL A 26 -1.99 -4.33 -3.26
N PRO A 27 -3.00 -4.89 -3.95
CA PRO A 27 -3.59 -4.24 -5.11
C PRO A 27 -4.62 -3.19 -4.67
N VAL A 28 -4.67 -2.05 -5.36
CA VAL A 28 -5.56 -0.94 -4.99
C VAL A 28 -6.21 -0.37 -6.24
N LEU A 29 -7.42 0.16 -6.06
CA LEU A 29 -8.12 0.96 -7.07
C LEU A 29 -8.17 2.42 -6.61
N GLU A 30 -7.33 3.26 -7.20
CA GLU A 30 -7.32 4.70 -6.93
C GLU A 30 -8.32 5.41 -7.84
N SER A 31 -9.23 6.19 -7.26
CA SER A 31 -10.25 6.93 -8.01
C SER A 31 -9.62 8.10 -8.78
N ILE A 32 -9.85 8.15 -10.10
CA ILE A 32 -9.63 9.36 -10.92
C ILE A 32 -10.93 10.18 -10.96
N THR A 33 -12.05 9.51 -11.22
CA THR A 33 -13.41 10.07 -11.22
C THR A 33 -14.36 9.02 -10.62
N SER A 34 -15.65 9.36 -10.46
CA SER A 34 -16.64 8.45 -9.85
C SER A 34 -16.66 7.04 -10.46
N ASN A 35 -16.38 6.91 -11.76
CA ASN A 35 -16.49 5.65 -12.50
C ASN A 35 -15.15 5.19 -13.12
N ARG A 36 -14.05 5.92 -12.89
CA ARG A 36 -12.74 5.62 -13.46
C ARG A 36 -11.70 5.50 -12.37
N TYR A 37 -10.99 4.38 -12.38
CA TYR A 37 -10.00 4.02 -11.39
C TYR A 37 -8.68 3.63 -12.05
N ILE A 38 -7.62 3.66 -11.25
CA ILE A 38 -6.31 3.12 -11.61
C ILE A 38 -6.03 1.94 -10.72
N GLY A 39 -5.83 0.76 -11.31
CA GLY A 39 -5.29 -0.41 -10.63
C GLY A 39 -3.80 -0.22 -10.40
N GLN A 40 -3.35 -0.28 -9.15
CA GLN A 40 -1.94 -0.17 -8.78
C GLN A 40 -1.58 -1.14 -7.66
N TRP A 41 -0.29 -1.48 -7.55
CA TRP A 41 0.26 -2.17 -6.39
C TRP A 41 0.86 -1.17 -5.41
N HIS A 42 0.38 -1.17 -4.17
CA HIS A 42 0.96 -0.38 -3.09
C HIS A 42 1.83 -1.24 -2.18
N LEU A 43 2.98 -0.71 -1.79
CA LEU A 43 3.84 -1.36 -0.81
C LEU A 43 3.31 -1.12 0.60
N LEU A 44 3.52 -2.09 1.48
CA LEU A 44 3.07 -2.05 2.87
C LEU A 44 4.23 -1.99 3.84
N LEU A 45 4.21 -1.01 4.75
CA LEU A 45 5.08 -0.98 5.93
C LEU A 45 4.44 -1.83 7.05
N LYS A 46 4.29 -3.14 6.81
CA LYS A 46 3.51 -4.03 7.68
C LYS A 46 4.14 -4.24 9.06
N SER A 47 5.47 -4.39 9.13
CA SER A 47 6.15 -4.64 10.41
C SER A 47 6.60 -3.35 11.10
N GLN A 48 6.75 -3.40 12.42
CA GLN A 48 7.27 -2.28 13.18
C GLN A 48 8.67 -1.86 12.73
N ASN A 49 9.49 -2.83 12.34
CA ASN A 49 10.82 -2.56 11.80
C ASN A 49 10.76 -1.80 10.47
N ASP A 50 9.80 -2.12 9.59
CA ASP A 50 9.63 -1.43 8.31
C ASP A 50 9.22 0.03 8.54
N ARG A 51 8.27 0.28 9.47
CA ARG A 51 7.87 1.63 9.88
C ARG A 51 9.02 2.41 10.51
N TYR A 52 9.77 1.79 11.42
CA TYR A 52 10.93 2.42 12.06
C TYR A 52 11.98 2.83 11.03
N ARG A 53 12.28 1.95 10.06
CA ARG A 53 13.26 2.26 9.00
C ARG A 53 12.78 3.36 8.08
N PHE A 54 11.51 3.35 7.69
CA PHE A 54 10.94 4.46 6.91
C PHE A 54 11.06 5.78 7.67
N LYS A 55 10.72 5.80 8.96
CA LYS A 55 10.86 6.98 9.83
C LYS A 55 12.32 7.42 9.99
N ALA A 56 13.25 6.48 10.09
CA ALA A 56 14.68 6.78 10.17
C ALA A 56 15.20 7.41 8.87
N ILE A 57 14.77 6.93 7.70
CA ILE A 57 15.11 7.56 6.41
C ILE A 57 14.55 8.98 6.36
N LEU A 58 13.29 9.15 6.77
CA LEU A 58 12.61 10.43 6.80
C LEU A 58 13.28 11.44 7.74
N SER A 59 13.65 11.03 8.96
CA SER A 59 14.29 11.91 9.94
C SER A 59 15.72 12.33 9.56
N ASN A 60 16.39 11.52 8.75
CA ASN A 60 17.74 11.82 8.23
C ASN A 60 17.72 12.48 6.85
N SER A 61 16.54 12.70 6.27
CA SER A 61 16.39 13.39 5.00
C SER A 61 16.46 14.91 5.17
N SER A 62 16.99 15.62 4.18
CA SER A 62 16.96 17.08 4.17
C SER A 62 15.54 17.56 3.83
N TRP A 63 14.79 18.02 4.82
CA TRP A 63 13.42 18.50 4.63
C TRP A 63 13.31 19.57 3.54
N ALA A 64 14.21 20.55 3.55
CA ALA A 64 14.23 21.62 2.55
C ALA A 64 14.41 21.12 1.11
N ALA A 65 15.01 19.93 0.92
CA ALA A 65 15.20 19.33 -0.39
C ALA A 65 13.97 18.56 -0.90
N PHE A 66 13.02 18.22 -0.01
CA PHE A 66 11.91 17.31 -0.30
C PHE A 66 10.54 17.87 0.08
N CYS A 67 10.44 19.09 0.58
CA CYS A 67 9.14 19.75 0.72
C CYS A 67 8.69 20.29 -0.65
N LEU A 68 7.53 19.84 -1.12
CA LEU A 68 6.92 20.34 -2.37
C LEU A 68 5.73 21.26 -2.05
N PRO A 69 5.54 22.36 -2.80
CA PRO A 69 4.32 23.16 -2.72
C PRO A 69 3.07 22.32 -2.96
N ILE A 70 2.01 22.54 -2.15
CA ILE A 70 0.74 21.84 -2.33
C ILE A 70 0.04 22.30 -3.61
N ASN A 71 0.16 23.60 -3.89
CA ASN A 71 -0.44 24.27 -5.03
C ASN A 71 0.41 25.46 -5.49
N PHE A 72 0.12 25.98 -6.68
CA PHE A 72 0.72 27.19 -7.19
C PHE A 72 -0.38 28.23 -7.45
N LEU A 73 -0.52 29.18 -6.52
CA LEU A 73 -1.46 30.29 -6.57
C LEU A 73 -0.75 31.52 -7.14
N ARG A 74 -1.41 32.25 -8.04
CA ARG A 74 -0.90 33.55 -8.53
C ARG A 74 -1.55 34.67 -7.73
N GLU A 75 -0.74 35.45 -7.03
CA GLU A 75 -1.19 36.59 -6.25
C GLU A 75 -0.25 37.77 -6.52
N ASN A 76 -0.79 38.87 -7.07
CA ASN A 76 -0.02 40.07 -7.44
C ASN A 76 1.24 39.79 -8.28
N GLY A 77 1.13 38.91 -9.28
CA GLY A 77 2.24 38.54 -10.16
C GLY A 77 3.30 37.61 -9.53
N LYS A 78 3.14 37.24 -8.26
CA LYS A 78 4.01 36.26 -7.57
C LYS A 78 3.33 34.90 -7.49
N ILE A 79 4.12 33.85 -7.60
CA ILE A 79 3.67 32.47 -7.36
C ILE A 79 3.81 32.19 -5.85
N LYS A 80 2.72 31.80 -5.21
CA LYS A 80 2.64 31.40 -3.80
C LYS A 80 2.06 30.00 -3.68
N SER A 81 2.19 29.40 -2.50
CA SER A 81 1.47 28.19 -2.11
C SER A 81 0.86 28.39 -0.73
N ASP A 82 -0.26 27.73 -0.47
CA ASP A 82 -0.92 27.71 0.84
C ASP A 82 -0.31 26.68 1.81
N GLY A 83 0.63 25.85 1.35
CA GLY A 83 1.34 24.90 2.21
C GLY A 83 2.41 24.09 1.51
N LEU A 84 3.08 23.24 2.29
CA LEU A 84 4.09 22.31 1.80
C LEU A 84 3.68 20.88 2.15
N TRP A 85 3.79 19.99 1.18
CA TRP A 85 3.73 18.55 1.42
C TRP A 85 4.91 18.12 2.28
N HIS A 86 4.61 17.36 3.32
CA HIS A 86 5.63 16.70 4.13
C HIS A 86 6.42 15.68 3.28
N PRO A 87 7.74 15.53 3.44
CA PRO A 87 8.56 14.62 2.62
C PRO A 87 8.07 13.17 2.60
N SER A 88 7.40 12.72 3.67
CA SER A 88 6.78 11.39 3.72
C SER A 88 5.80 11.13 2.58
N TYR A 89 5.12 12.16 2.09
CA TYR A 89 4.19 12.06 0.96
C TYR A 89 4.92 11.64 -0.31
N ILE A 90 5.99 12.36 -0.67
CA ILE A 90 6.81 12.05 -1.85
C ILE A 90 7.45 10.68 -1.70
N PHE A 91 7.95 10.35 -0.51
CA PHE A 91 8.58 9.06 -0.28
C PHE A 91 7.57 7.92 -0.44
N SER A 92 6.33 8.10 0.01
CA SER A 92 5.25 7.12 -0.18
C SER A 92 4.88 6.96 -1.66
N ILE A 93 4.77 8.06 -2.41
CA ILE A 93 4.56 8.02 -3.87
C ILE A 93 5.71 7.27 -4.56
N PHE A 94 6.95 7.56 -4.18
CA PHE A 94 8.11 6.88 -4.74
C PHE A 94 8.09 5.38 -4.44
N LEU A 95 7.83 4.99 -3.19
CA LEU A 95 7.68 3.58 -2.78
C LEU A 95 6.64 2.86 -3.64
N ASN A 96 5.45 3.45 -3.78
CA ASN A 96 4.35 2.83 -4.53
C ASN A 96 4.64 2.78 -6.03
N ASN A 97 5.10 3.87 -6.65
CA ASN A 97 5.34 3.92 -8.09
C ASN A 97 6.47 2.97 -8.52
N VAL A 98 7.57 2.94 -7.77
CA VAL A 98 8.68 2.03 -8.06
C VAL A 98 8.29 0.59 -7.75
N GLY A 99 7.58 0.35 -6.63
CA GLY A 99 7.04 -0.95 -6.27
C GLY A 99 6.12 -1.53 -7.36
N ASP A 100 5.10 -0.76 -7.77
CA ASP A 100 4.17 -1.10 -8.85
C ASP A 100 4.89 -1.40 -10.16
N SER A 101 5.83 -0.54 -10.55
CA SER A 101 6.63 -0.75 -11.77
C SER A 101 7.44 -2.04 -11.73
N LEU A 102 8.09 -2.35 -10.60
CA LEU A 102 8.87 -3.57 -10.42
C LEU A 102 7.99 -4.82 -10.42
N ILE A 103 6.83 -4.79 -9.76
CA ILE A 103 5.86 -5.89 -9.75
C ILE A 103 5.37 -6.16 -11.18
N ARG A 104 4.89 -5.13 -11.88
CA ARG A 104 4.45 -5.27 -13.28
C ARG A 104 5.56 -5.76 -14.19
N SER A 105 6.77 -5.22 -14.05
CA SER A 105 7.93 -5.65 -14.83
C SER A 105 8.21 -7.13 -14.62
N THR A 106 8.13 -7.60 -13.37
CA THR A 106 8.33 -9.01 -13.01
C THR A 106 7.23 -9.89 -13.60
N LEU A 107 5.95 -9.53 -13.43
CA LEU A 107 4.81 -10.28 -13.97
C LEU A 107 4.84 -10.37 -15.50
N ASN A 108 5.21 -9.27 -16.18
CA ASN A 108 5.34 -9.25 -17.62
C ASN A 108 6.53 -10.08 -18.12
N LYS A 109 7.68 -10.05 -17.42
CA LYS A 109 8.86 -10.85 -17.76
C LYS A 109 8.66 -12.34 -17.52
N SER A 110 8.01 -12.71 -16.41
CA SER A 110 7.68 -14.12 -16.11
C SER A 110 6.60 -14.67 -17.04
N LYS A 111 6.04 -13.84 -17.93
CA LYS A 111 4.91 -14.15 -18.80
C LYS A 111 3.73 -14.72 -18.02
N PHE A 112 3.46 -14.23 -16.80
CA PHE A 112 2.48 -14.76 -15.83
C PHE A 112 1.39 -15.63 -16.49
N GLN A 113 1.73 -16.92 -16.69
CA GLN A 113 1.12 -17.76 -17.74
C GLN A 113 -0.35 -18.01 -17.44
N THR A 114 -0.65 -18.11 -16.15
CA THR A 114 -1.97 -18.31 -15.58
C THR A 114 -2.97 -17.24 -16.03
N PHE A 115 -2.56 -15.98 -16.24
CA PHE A 115 -3.51 -14.95 -16.69
C PHE A 115 -3.98 -15.18 -18.13
N LYS A 116 -3.03 -15.47 -19.04
CA LYS A 116 -3.37 -15.71 -20.46
C LYS A 116 -4.13 -17.01 -20.65
N GLU A 117 -3.81 -18.03 -19.85
CA GLU A 117 -4.48 -19.33 -19.88
C GLU A 117 -5.91 -19.22 -19.35
N PHE A 118 -6.11 -18.57 -18.20
CA PHE A 118 -7.41 -18.46 -17.56
C PHE A 118 -8.37 -17.52 -18.31
N TYR A 119 -7.86 -16.38 -18.81
CA TYR A 119 -8.68 -15.36 -19.48
C TYR A 119 -8.55 -15.35 -21.01
N ASN A 120 -8.23 -16.48 -21.63
CA ASN A 120 -8.05 -16.57 -23.09
C ASN A 120 -9.30 -16.11 -23.86
N THR A 121 -10.49 -16.41 -23.34
CA THR A 121 -11.76 -16.05 -23.96
C THR A 121 -11.98 -14.54 -23.94
N GLU A 122 -11.77 -13.91 -22.80
CA GLU A 122 -11.88 -12.46 -22.57
C GLU A 122 -10.85 -11.72 -23.44
N ILE A 123 -9.62 -12.20 -23.50
CA ILE A 123 -8.56 -11.63 -24.35
C ILE A 123 -8.96 -11.65 -25.83
N LYS A 124 -9.56 -12.74 -26.31
CA LYS A 124 -10.01 -12.84 -27.72
C LYS A 124 -11.20 -11.94 -28.02
N LYS A 125 -12.12 -11.81 -27.06
CA LYS A 125 -13.36 -11.06 -27.22
C LYS A 125 -13.26 -9.59 -26.84
N GLU A 126 -12.14 -9.15 -26.28
CA GLU A 126 -11.90 -7.74 -25.94
C GLU A 126 -11.99 -6.80 -27.15
N GLN A 127 -11.77 -7.32 -28.37
CA GLN A 127 -11.94 -6.54 -29.60
C GLN A 127 -13.39 -6.40 -30.05
N ASP A 128 -14.31 -7.17 -29.45
CA ASP A 128 -15.73 -7.15 -29.74
C ASP A 128 -16.42 -6.09 -28.86
N PRO A 129 -16.95 -4.99 -29.43
CA PRO A 129 -17.60 -3.94 -28.66
C PRO A 129 -18.90 -4.40 -27.97
N ASP A 130 -19.50 -5.50 -28.42
CA ASP A 130 -20.73 -6.04 -27.82
C ASP A 130 -20.42 -7.02 -26.69
N PHE A 131 -19.17 -7.45 -26.54
CA PHE A 131 -18.76 -8.36 -25.47
C PHE A 131 -18.41 -7.60 -24.19
N LYS A 132 -19.21 -7.85 -23.14
CA LYS A 132 -18.94 -7.31 -21.81
C LYS A 132 -17.89 -8.14 -21.09
N LEU A 133 -16.79 -7.48 -20.72
CA LEU A 133 -15.69 -8.08 -20.00
C LEU A 133 -16.03 -8.25 -18.51
N GLY A 134 -15.64 -9.39 -17.93
CA GLY A 134 -15.75 -9.63 -16.49
C GLY A 134 -14.91 -8.63 -15.68
N TRP A 135 -15.42 -8.24 -14.51
CA TRP A 135 -14.76 -7.26 -13.65
C TRP A 135 -13.40 -7.75 -13.13
N ASP A 136 -13.27 -9.05 -12.89
CA ASP A 136 -12.07 -9.71 -12.41
C ASP A 136 -10.96 -9.68 -13.46
N TYR A 137 -11.30 -9.95 -14.72
CA TYR A 137 -10.42 -9.74 -15.86
C TYR A 137 -9.99 -8.27 -15.95
N LYS A 138 -10.93 -7.32 -15.91
CA LYS A 138 -10.63 -5.88 -15.98
C LYS A 138 -9.68 -5.45 -14.85
N PHE A 139 -9.91 -5.93 -13.64
CA PHE A 139 -9.10 -5.61 -12.48
C PHE A 139 -7.69 -6.19 -12.58
N LEU A 140 -7.55 -7.48 -12.89
CA LEU A 140 -6.24 -8.11 -13.05
C LEU A 140 -5.47 -7.54 -14.23
N LYS A 141 -6.16 -7.25 -15.34
CA LYS A 141 -5.58 -6.56 -16.49
C LYS A 141 -4.99 -5.20 -16.07
N ALA A 142 -5.75 -4.42 -15.28
CA ALA A 142 -5.31 -3.13 -14.75
C ALA A 142 -4.11 -3.24 -13.79
N LEU A 143 -3.88 -4.39 -13.15
CA LEU A 143 -2.74 -4.61 -12.25
C LEU A 143 -1.49 -5.16 -12.94
N ILE A 144 -1.62 -5.79 -14.10
CA ILE A 144 -0.51 -6.48 -14.80
C ILE A 144 0.03 -5.64 -15.96
N ASN A 145 -0.86 -5.00 -16.72
CA ASN A 145 -0.50 -4.35 -17.97
C ASN A 145 0.06 -2.94 -17.78
N LYS A 146 0.61 -2.38 -18.87
CA LYS A 146 1.04 -0.97 -18.89
C LYS A 146 -0.11 0.02 -18.82
N ASP A 147 -1.31 -0.37 -19.25
CA ASP A 147 -2.52 0.43 -19.08
C ASP A 147 -3.18 0.03 -17.75
N PRO A 148 -3.13 0.91 -16.72
CA PRO A 148 -3.62 0.58 -15.40
C PRO A 148 -5.11 0.93 -15.22
N LYS A 149 -5.82 1.30 -16.27
CA LYS A 149 -7.21 1.77 -16.16
C LYS A 149 -8.18 0.66 -15.79
N PHE A 150 -9.08 0.99 -14.88
CA PHE A 150 -10.26 0.20 -14.53
C PHE A 150 -11.49 1.11 -14.62
N ASN A 151 -12.45 0.75 -15.47
CA ASN A 151 -13.69 1.49 -15.64
C ASN A 151 -14.87 0.67 -15.09
N VAL A 152 -15.69 1.34 -14.30
CA VAL A 152 -16.98 0.82 -13.84
C VAL A 152 -17.99 1.04 -14.97
N GLU A 153 -18.43 -0.05 -15.57
CA GLU A 153 -19.39 -0.05 -16.69
C GLU A 153 -20.76 -0.56 -16.25
N GLU A 154 -20.79 -1.43 -15.24
CA GLU A 154 -22.02 -2.01 -14.70
C GLU A 154 -22.27 -1.57 -13.26
N PHE A 155 -23.55 -1.55 -12.87
CA PHE A 155 -23.93 -1.23 -11.48
C PHE A 155 -23.32 -2.22 -10.48
N SER A 156 -23.20 -3.49 -10.85
CA SER A 156 -22.53 -4.56 -10.08
C SER A 156 -21.07 -4.23 -9.77
N GLU A 157 -20.42 -3.41 -10.59
CA GLU A 157 -19.00 -3.06 -10.43
C GLU A 157 -18.78 -1.86 -9.50
N THR A 158 -19.82 -1.08 -9.23
CA THR A 158 -19.73 0.14 -8.40
C THR A 158 -19.25 -0.15 -6.97
N ILE A 159 -19.50 -1.35 -6.47
CA ILE A 159 -19.09 -1.79 -5.13
C ILE A 159 -17.62 -2.26 -5.07
N LEU A 160 -17.01 -2.61 -6.21
CA LEU A 160 -15.69 -3.22 -6.28
C LEU A 160 -14.58 -2.35 -5.69
N PRO A 161 -14.50 -1.03 -5.95
CA PRO A 161 -13.48 -0.18 -5.33
C PRO A 161 -13.56 -0.24 -3.80
N THR A 162 -14.77 -0.23 -3.23
CA THR A 162 -14.98 -0.35 -1.79
C THR A 162 -14.61 -1.75 -1.28
N LEU A 163 -14.97 -2.82 -1.99
CA LEU A 163 -14.60 -4.18 -1.60
C LEU A 163 -13.09 -4.38 -1.59
N ILE A 164 -12.40 -3.96 -2.65
CA ILE A 164 -10.94 -4.06 -2.75
C ILE A 164 -10.26 -3.23 -1.66
N LYS A 165 -10.76 -2.02 -1.40
CA LYS A 165 -10.26 -1.19 -0.30
C LYS A 165 -10.44 -1.88 1.06
N ASN A 166 -11.63 -2.43 1.35
CA ASN A 166 -11.90 -3.08 2.63
C ASN A 166 -11.07 -4.36 2.79
N TRP A 167 -10.94 -5.15 1.71
CA TRP A 167 -10.10 -6.35 1.69
C TRP A 167 -8.64 -5.99 1.99
N THR A 168 -8.09 -4.97 1.34
CA THR A 168 -6.70 -4.57 1.54
C THR A 168 -6.44 -3.85 2.85
N GLN A 169 -7.43 -3.14 3.41
CA GLN A 169 -7.36 -2.58 4.76
C GLN A 169 -7.10 -3.64 5.83
N SER A 170 -7.66 -4.85 5.69
CA SER A 170 -7.37 -5.94 6.62
C SER A 170 -5.88 -6.32 6.65
N ALA A 171 -5.19 -6.23 5.51
CA ALA A 171 -3.76 -6.48 5.41
C ALA A 171 -2.90 -5.32 5.95
N GLN A 172 -3.48 -4.13 6.05
CA GLN A 172 -2.86 -2.91 6.59
C GLN A 172 -3.09 -2.72 8.10
N GLY A 173 -3.94 -3.55 8.71
CA GLY A 173 -4.44 -3.37 10.07
C GLY A 173 -5.65 -2.45 10.11
N PHE A 174 -6.63 -2.74 10.98
CA PHE A 174 -7.85 -1.93 11.10
C PHE A 174 -7.55 -0.62 11.81
N ALA A 175 -7.23 0.43 11.06
CA ALA A 175 -7.08 1.78 11.61
C ALA A 175 -8.42 2.28 12.20
N LEU A 176 -8.47 2.41 13.52
CA LEU A 176 -9.56 3.04 14.25
C LEU A 176 -9.33 4.55 14.36
N LYS A 177 -10.37 5.30 14.73
CA LYS A 177 -10.21 6.70 15.15
C LYS A 177 -9.23 6.77 16.33
N HIS A 178 -8.32 7.76 16.33
CA HIS A 178 -7.29 8.04 17.35
C HIS A 178 -6.00 7.20 17.27
N ASP A 179 -5.49 6.93 16.07
CA ASP A 179 -4.17 6.31 15.85
C ASP A 179 -3.98 4.92 16.49
N PHE A 180 -5.05 4.16 16.67
CA PHE A 180 -4.98 2.74 17.06
C PHE A 180 -5.30 1.83 15.86
N ALA A 181 -4.70 0.65 15.85
CA ALA A 181 -4.99 -0.40 14.89
C ALA A 181 -5.27 -1.72 15.60
N PHE A 182 -6.38 -2.39 15.23
CA PHE A 182 -6.58 -3.80 15.56
C PHE A 182 -5.88 -4.67 14.53
N ASN A 183 -5.13 -5.64 15.02
CA ASN A 183 -4.43 -6.58 14.18
C ASN A 183 -4.73 -8.01 14.65
N ILE A 184 -4.81 -8.87 13.64
CA ILE A 184 -4.93 -10.31 13.81
C ILE A 184 -3.68 -10.88 13.16
N GLU A 185 -2.86 -11.58 13.92
CA GLU A 185 -1.68 -12.28 13.41
C GLU A 185 -1.83 -13.77 13.67
N LEU A 186 -1.72 -14.54 12.61
CA LEU A 186 -1.60 -15.98 12.69
C LEU A 186 -0.12 -16.33 12.75
N GLN A 187 0.35 -16.81 13.90
CA GLN A 187 1.74 -17.23 14.06
C GLN A 187 1.93 -18.66 13.58
N TYR A 188 3.03 -18.88 12.86
CA TYR A 188 3.43 -20.22 12.47
C TYR A 188 3.78 -21.05 13.71
N PRO A 189 3.27 -22.28 13.81
CA PRO A 189 3.64 -23.19 14.87
C PRO A 189 5.14 -23.51 14.79
N LYS A 190 5.81 -23.61 15.95
CA LYS A 190 7.25 -23.85 16.00
C LYS A 190 7.61 -25.29 15.63
N LYS A 191 6.68 -26.22 15.86
CA LYS A 191 6.74 -27.61 15.40
C LYS A 191 5.52 -27.95 14.56
N PRO A 192 5.61 -28.91 13.62
CA PRO A 192 4.47 -29.32 12.79
C PRO A 192 3.25 -29.82 13.57
N GLU A 193 3.47 -30.28 14.80
CA GLU A 193 2.44 -30.83 15.69
C GLU A 193 1.78 -29.76 16.57
N ASP A 194 2.33 -28.54 16.62
CA ASP A 194 1.76 -27.47 17.46
C ASP A 194 0.54 -26.84 16.76
N ASP A 195 -0.40 -26.38 17.58
CA ASP A 195 -1.55 -25.61 17.11
C ASP A 195 -1.15 -24.25 16.53
N TRP A 196 -1.90 -23.80 15.53
CA TRP A 196 -1.78 -22.45 15.00
C TRP A 196 -2.27 -21.43 16.04
N ILE A 197 -1.40 -20.48 16.40
CA ILE A 197 -1.74 -19.47 17.39
C ILE A 197 -2.27 -18.23 16.67
N LEU A 198 -3.55 -17.94 16.86
CA LEU A 198 -4.16 -16.69 16.43
C LEU A 198 -3.99 -15.63 17.54
N LEU A 199 -3.17 -14.62 17.28
CA LEU A 199 -2.96 -13.49 18.17
C LEU A 199 -3.83 -12.31 17.75
N PHE A 200 -4.42 -11.67 18.75
CA PHE A 200 -5.25 -10.48 18.59
C PHE A 200 -4.60 -9.35 19.39
N TYR A 201 -4.17 -8.27 18.74
CA TYR A 201 -3.48 -7.16 19.42
C TYR A 201 -3.96 -5.79 18.94
N LEU A 202 -3.89 -4.84 19.87
CA LEU A 202 -4.07 -3.41 19.63
C LEU A 202 -2.69 -2.78 19.49
N SER A 203 -2.42 -2.07 18.41
CA SER A 203 -1.19 -1.28 18.25
C SER A 203 -1.50 0.18 18.06
N LEU A 204 -0.66 1.09 18.57
CA LEU A 204 -0.62 2.45 18.01
C LEU A 204 -0.20 2.38 16.53
N GLN A 205 -0.65 3.31 15.69
CA GLN A 205 -0.33 3.34 14.26
C GLN A 205 1.17 3.50 14.00
N ASP A 206 1.88 4.16 14.90
CA ASP A 206 3.35 4.25 14.90
C ASP A 206 4.04 2.96 15.38
N GLY A 207 3.24 2.01 15.88
CA GLY A 207 3.60 0.74 16.53
C GLY A 207 4.63 0.84 17.64
N ALA A 208 4.76 2.02 18.26
CA ALA A 208 5.57 2.20 19.46
C ALA A 208 5.06 1.34 20.63
N LEU A 209 3.76 1.04 20.62
CA LEU A 209 3.11 0.22 21.62
C LEU A 209 2.20 -0.81 20.95
N THR A 210 2.40 -2.07 21.30
CA THR A 210 1.54 -3.19 20.89
C THR A 210 1.10 -3.92 22.16
N ILE A 211 -0.21 -4.01 22.38
CA ILE A 211 -0.80 -4.68 23.54
C ILE A 211 -1.62 -5.86 23.04
N SER A 212 -1.37 -7.05 23.59
CA SER A 212 -2.22 -8.21 23.36
C SER A 212 -3.61 -7.94 23.93
N LEU A 213 -4.66 -8.19 23.16
CA LEU A 213 -6.03 -8.04 23.66
C LEU A 213 -6.33 -9.01 24.79
N ASN A 214 -5.66 -10.16 24.84
CA ASN A 214 -5.76 -11.06 26.00
C ASN A 214 -5.26 -10.40 27.30
N ASP A 215 -4.26 -9.52 27.22
CA ASP A 215 -3.75 -8.79 28.39
C ASP A 215 -4.70 -7.68 28.84
N LEU A 216 -5.39 -7.02 27.88
CA LEU A 216 -6.45 -6.06 28.17
C LEU A 216 -7.67 -6.74 28.80
N TRP A 217 -8.09 -7.90 28.26
CA TRP A 217 -9.25 -8.65 28.72
C TRP A 217 -9.06 -9.28 30.11
N LYS A 218 -7.83 -9.68 30.47
CA LYS A 218 -7.51 -10.26 31.78
C LYS A 218 -7.45 -9.23 32.92
N GLY A 219 -7.70 -7.95 32.66
CA GLY A 219 -7.80 -6.93 33.70
C GLY A 219 -6.49 -6.71 34.47
N ASN A 220 -5.34 -7.04 33.88
CA ASN A 220 -4.06 -6.71 34.49
C ASN A 220 -3.92 -5.19 34.51
N LYS A 221 -3.90 -4.62 35.72
CA LYS A 221 -3.60 -3.20 35.96
C LYS A 221 -2.38 -2.83 35.13
N ILE A 222 -2.60 -2.04 34.08
CA ILE A 222 -1.53 -1.40 33.30
C ILE A 222 -0.81 -0.49 34.28
N THR A 223 0.27 -0.97 34.89
CA THR A 223 1.20 -0.12 35.61
C THR A 223 1.91 0.72 34.57
N GLN A 224 1.41 1.93 34.35
CA GLN A 224 2.13 2.98 33.63
C GLN A 224 3.50 3.17 34.31
N LYS A 225 4.56 2.69 33.67
CA LYS A 225 5.88 3.27 33.87
C LYS A 225 6.03 4.37 32.83
N PHE A 226 5.80 5.61 33.28
CA PHE A 226 6.21 6.80 32.56
C PHE A 226 7.74 6.73 32.36
N PHE A 227 8.17 6.85 31.11
CA PHE A 227 9.51 7.27 30.73
C PHE A 227 9.37 8.39 29.70
#